data_AF-A0A7C0X921-F1
#
_entry.id   AF-A0A7C0X921-F1
#
_cell.length_a   1.000
_cell.length_b   1.000
_cell.length_c   1.000
_cell.angle_alpha   90.00
_cell.angle_beta   90.00
_cell.angle_gamma   90.00
#
_symmetry.space_group_name_H-M   'P 1'
#
loop_
_entity.id
_entity.type
_entity.pdbx_description
1 polymer ?
#
loop_
_entity_poly.entity_id
_entity_poly.type
_entity_poly.pdbx_seq_one_letter_code
_entity_poly.pdbx_strand_id
1 'polypeptide(L)'
;MKTLRPGIMMLYGVLGVIITVPLKMLVQAAIFQRFLPLVGGEAPFSKVLTVVTFANFISTLGNLVKVPVMLLSKTAEVHFDLSLLLGNPETKGYLYRLFTQIDIFTIWSLIVLGIGLSVTGKVERKKAYQVTFGLWLLYILLIPLLPFRR
;
A
#
# COMPACT_ATOMS: atom_id res chain seq x y z
N MET A 1 24.29 11.57 -21.11
CA MET A 1 23.13 10.63 -21.07
C MET A 1 22.08 11.18 -22.03
N LYS A 2 21.80 10.51 -23.16
CA LYS A 2 20.71 10.97 -24.07
C LYS A 2 19.38 10.72 -23.36
N THR A 3 18.58 11.77 -23.13
CA THR A 3 17.24 11.64 -22.57
C THR A 3 16.37 10.84 -23.55
N LEU A 4 15.73 9.78 -23.06
CA LEU A 4 14.77 9.00 -23.85
C LEU A 4 13.59 9.89 -24.26
N ARG A 5 12.97 9.63 -25.42
CA ARG A 5 11.77 10.36 -25.84
C ARG A 5 10.66 10.20 -24.80
N PRO A 6 9.82 11.21 -24.53
CA PRO A 6 8.77 11.15 -23.51
C PRO A 6 7.87 9.90 -23.61
N GLY A 7 7.47 9.50 -24.82
CA GLY A 7 6.65 8.30 -25.03
C GLY A 7 7.35 6.98 -24.64
N ILE A 8 8.68 6.91 -24.80
CA ILE A 8 9.48 5.75 -24.39
C ILE A 8 9.58 5.70 -22.86
N MET A 9 9.74 6.84 -22.19
CA MET A 9 9.74 6.93 -20.73
C MET A 9 8.39 6.48 -20.13
N MET A 10 7.28 6.90 -20.74
CA MET A 10 5.93 6.48 -20.34
C MET A 10 5.75 4.97 -20.51
N LEU A 11 6.21 4.39 -21.63
CA LEU A 11 6.15 2.95 -21.87
C LEU A 11 6.90 2.16 -20.78
N TYR A 12 8.13 2.55 -20.44
CA TYR A 12 8.87 1.91 -19.34
C TYR A 12 8.17 2.04 -17.99
N GLY A 13 7.56 3.20 -17.70
CA GLY A 13 6.78 3.40 -16.49
C GLY A 13 5.58 2.44 -16.40
N VAL A 14 4.81 2.32 -17.48
CA VAL A 14 3.64 1.42 -17.54
C VAL A 14 4.06 -0.04 -17.41
N LEU A 15 5.09 -0.48 -18.15
CA LEU A 15 5.61 -1.84 -18.05
C LEU A 15 6.13 -2.15 -16.64
N GLY A 16 6.78 -1.17 -16.01
CA GLY A 16 7.21 -1.27 -14.61
C GLY A 16 6.06 -1.52 -13.65
N VAL A 17 4.94 -0.79 -13.81
CA VAL A 17 3.74 -0.97 -12.96
C VAL A 17 3.10 -2.35 -13.16
N ILE A 18 2.98 -2.81 -14.41
CA ILE A 18 2.36 -4.11 -14.73
C ILE A 18 3.11 -5.28 -14.07
N ILE A 19 4.42 -5.17 -13.89
CA ILE A 19 5.23 -6.21 -13.26
C ILE A 19 5.28 -6.02 -11.73
N THR A 20 5.51 -4.79 -11.26
CA THR A 20 5.74 -4.52 -9.84
C THR A 20 4.48 -4.68 -8.99
N VAL A 21 3.30 -4.35 -9.51
CA VAL A 21 2.04 -4.45 -8.73
C VAL A 21 1.67 -5.90 -8.42
N PRO A 22 1.60 -6.83 -9.39
CA PRO A 22 1.35 -8.24 -9.09
C PRO A 22 2.43 -8.84 -8.20
N LEU A 23 3.70 -8.51 -8.42
CA LEU A 23 4.80 -8.99 -7.57
C LEU A 23 4.61 -8.54 -6.11
N LYS A 24 4.25 -7.27 -5.89
CA LYS A 24 3.92 -6.74 -4.55
C LYS A 24 2.75 -7.50 -3.93
N MET A 25 1.69 -7.78 -4.69
CA MET A 25 0.52 -8.53 -4.18
C MET A 25 0.89 -9.96 -3.80
N LEU A 26 1.72 -10.65 -4.60
CA LEU A 26 2.22 -11.99 -4.29
C LEU A 26 3.04 -12.00 -2.99
N VAL A 27 3.93 -11.03 -2.82
CA VAL A 27 4.74 -10.88 -1.59
C VAL A 27 3.83 -10.59 -0.39
N GLN A 28 2.88 -9.67 -0.51
CA GLN A 28 1.92 -9.38 0.55
C GLN A 28 1.10 -10.62 0.94
N ALA A 29 0.60 -11.36 -0.06
CA ALA A 29 -0.16 -12.58 0.19
C ALA A 29 0.68 -13.65 0.90
N ALA A 30 1.94 -13.81 0.53
CA ALA A 30 2.86 -14.75 1.18
C ALA A 30 3.11 -14.36 2.65
N ILE A 31 3.30 -13.07 2.92
CA ILE A 31 3.46 -12.54 4.28
C ILE A 31 2.20 -12.83 5.10
N PHE A 32 1.01 -12.47 4.62
CA PHE A 32 -0.22 -12.71 5.38
C PHE A 32 -0.49 -14.20 5.59
N GLN A 33 -0.27 -15.04 4.58
CA GLN A 33 -0.41 -16.49 4.73
C GLN A 33 0.52 -17.05 5.81
N ARG A 34 1.75 -16.52 5.92
CA ARG A 34 2.71 -17.00 6.91
C ARG A 34 2.42 -16.53 8.33
N PHE A 35 1.81 -15.35 8.49
CA PHE A 35 1.54 -14.76 9.81
C PHE A 35 0.13 -15.08 10.34
N LEU A 36 -0.82 -15.45 9.49
CA LEU A 36 -2.17 -15.84 9.91
C LEU A 36 -2.22 -17.00 10.92
N PRO A 37 -1.34 -18.04 10.82
CA PRO A 37 -1.28 -19.11 11.82
C PRO A 37 -0.91 -18.64 13.23
N LEU A 38 -0.20 -17.51 13.38
CA LEU A 38 0.18 -16.97 14.70
C LEU A 38 -1.03 -16.59 15.55
N VAL A 39 -2.19 -16.37 14.92
CA VAL A 39 -3.44 -16.08 15.61
C VAL A 39 -4.47 -17.22 15.51
N GLY A 40 -4.01 -18.41 15.09
CA GLY A 40 -4.83 -19.62 14.96
C GLY A 40 -5.67 -19.68 13.68
N GLY A 41 -5.28 -18.93 12.64
CA GLY A 41 -5.98 -18.94 11.35
C GLY A 41 -5.17 -19.55 10.23
N GLU A 42 -5.87 -20.18 9.28
CA GLU A 42 -5.23 -20.82 8.15
C GLU A 42 -6.06 -20.59 6.88
N ALA A 43 -5.37 -20.18 5.82
CA ALA A 43 -5.97 -20.01 4.51
C ALA A 43 -4.97 -20.43 3.42
N PRO A 44 -5.42 -21.10 2.35
CA PRO A 44 -4.55 -21.38 1.22
C PRO A 44 -4.11 -20.08 0.55
N PHE A 45 -2.88 -20.05 0.02
CA PHE A 45 -2.29 -18.87 -0.62
C PHE A 45 -3.22 -18.20 -1.62
N SER A 46 -3.92 -18.99 -2.44
CA SER A 46 -4.87 -18.47 -3.45
C SER A 46 -5.99 -17.63 -2.82
N LYS A 47 -6.54 -18.04 -1.67
CA LYS A 47 -7.58 -17.27 -0.97
C LYS A 47 -7.00 -15.99 -0.35
N VAL A 48 -5.81 -16.06 0.23
CA VAL A 48 -5.12 -14.88 0.77
C VAL A 48 -4.81 -13.88 -0.35
N LEU A 49 -4.30 -14.36 -1.49
CA LEU A 49 -4.03 -13.55 -2.66
C LEU A 49 -5.30 -12.89 -3.22
N THR A 50 -6.43 -13.60 -3.27
CA THR A 50 -7.72 -13.01 -3.65
C THR A 50 -8.08 -11.85 -2.72
N VAL A 51 -8.00 -12.05 -1.40
CA VAL A 51 -8.30 -10.99 -0.42
C VAL A 51 -7.35 -9.80 -0.58
N VAL A 52 -6.05 -10.05 -0.69
CA VAL A 52 -5.03 -8.99 -0.90
C VAL A 52 -5.30 -8.21 -2.18
N THR A 53 -5.68 -8.88 -3.26
CA THR A 53 -5.99 -8.24 -4.55
C THR A 53 -7.18 -7.30 -4.43
N PHE A 54 -8.29 -7.77 -3.86
CA PHE A 54 -9.48 -6.94 -3.66
C PHE A 54 -9.24 -5.78 -2.68
N ALA A 55 -8.45 -5.99 -1.63
CA ALA A 55 -8.07 -4.91 -0.71
C ALA A 55 -7.21 -3.84 -1.40
N ASN A 56 -6.23 -4.23 -2.21
CA ASN A 56 -5.37 -3.27 -2.94
C ASN A 56 -6.12 -2.50 -4.03
N PHE A 57 -7.26 -3.02 -4.52
CA PHE A 57 -8.12 -2.25 -5.43
C PHE A 57 -8.58 -0.94 -4.79
N ILE A 58 -8.88 -0.93 -3.49
CA ILE A 58 -9.28 0.27 -2.75
C ILE A 58 -8.17 1.32 -2.74
N SER A 59 -6.93 0.94 -2.44
CA SER A 59 -5.79 1.87 -2.50
C SER A 59 -5.55 2.39 -3.92
N THR A 60 -5.81 1.55 -4.93
CA THR A 60 -5.72 1.95 -6.35
C THR A 60 -6.76 3.02 -6.67
N LEU A 61 -8.01 2.87 -6.19
CA LEU A 61 -9.04 3.91 -6.31
C LEU A 61 -8.60 5.22 -5.66
N GLY A 62 -7.97 5.17 -4.48
CA GLY A 62 -7.42 6.37 -3.82
C GLY A 62 -6.40 7.11 -4.69
N ASN A 63 -5.53 6.38 -5.38
CA ASN A 63 -4.58 6.99 -6.32
C ASN A 63 -5.28 7.57 -7.56
N LEU A 64 -6.33 6.94 -8.06
CA LEU A 64 -7.11 7.49 -9.19
C LEU A 64 -7.83 8.79 -8.82
N VAL A 65 -8.29 8.92 -7.57
CA VAL A 65 -8.90 10.16 -7.07
C VAL A 65 -7.88 11.32 -7.00
N LYS A 66 -6.58 11.03 -6.86
CA LYS A 66 -5.53 12.07 -6.92
C LYS A 66 -5.33 12.65 -8.32
N VAL A 67 -5.60 11.86 -9.37
CA VAL A 67 -5.29 12.25 -10.76
C VAL A 67 -5.95 13.57 -11.19
N PRO A 68 -7.27 13.80 -11.00
CA PRO A 68 -7.88 15.08 -11.35
C PRO A 68 -7.24 16.26 -10.62
N VAL A 69 -6.93 16.10 -9.33
CA VAL A 69 -6.30 17.17 -8.52
C VAL A 69 -4.89 17.46 -9.00
N MET A 70 -4.11 16.44 -9.38
CA MET A 70 -2.78 16.63 -9.98
C MET A 70 -2.87 17.42 -11.30
N LEU A 71 -3.85 17.11 -12.14
CA LEU A 71 -4.05 17.81 -13.41
C LEU A 71 -4.47 19.28 -13.20
N LEU A 72 -5.37 19.54 -12.25
CA LEU A 72 -5.84 20.90 -11.94
C LEU A 72 -4.77 21.76 -11.28
N SER A 73 -4.01 21.18 -10.35
CA SER A 73 -2.95 21.88 -9.60
C SER A 73 -1.62 21.99 -10.37
N LYS A 74 -1.47 21.26 -11.48
CA LYS A 74 -0.24 21.17 -12.28
C LYS A 74 0.98 20.72 -11.47
N THR A 75 0.76 19.95 -10.41
CA THR A 75 1.82 19.34 -9.60
C THR A 75 1.51 17.87 -9.34
N ALA A 76 2.56 17.05 -9.25
CA ALA A 76 2.43 15.66 -8.83
C ALA A 76 2.37 15.51 -7.30
N GLU A 77 2.74 16.56 -6.55
CA GLU A 77 2.77 16.58 -5.09
C GLU A 77 1.36 16.85 -4.52
N VAL A 78 0.48 15.86 -4.67
CA VAL A 78 -0.88 15.90 -4.13
C VAL A 78 -1.00 14.92 -2.96
N HIS A 79 -1.25 15.47 -1.77
CA HIS A 79 -1.36 14.73 -0.53
C HIS A 79 -2.81 14.64 -0.04
N PHE A 80 -3.25 13.42 0.29
CA PHE A 80 -4.49 13.13 1.02
C PHE A 80 -4.21 12.29 2.26
N ASP A 81 -2.95 12.31 2.68
CA ASP A 81 -2.37 11.55 3.76
C ASP A 81 -2.07 12.49 4.94
N LEU A 82 -1.66 11.92 6.06
CA LEU A 82 -1.42 12.69 7.28
C LEU A 82 -0.27 13.68 7.17
N SER A 83 0.57 13.65 6.13
CA SER A 83 1.69 14.59 5.99
C SER A 83 1.24 16.05 5.89
N LEU A 84 -0.03 16.30 5.52
CA LEU A 84 -0.65 17.62 5.55
C LEU A 84 -0.57 18.30 6.93
N LEU A 85 -0.47 17.54 8.02
CA LEU A 85 -0.34 18.05 9.39
C LEU A 85 1.06 18.59 9.71
N LEU A 86 2.06 18.29 8.88
CA LEU A 86 3.48 18.62 9.15
C LEU A 86 3.88 20.01 8.62
N GLY A 87 2.99 20.72 7.94
CA GLY A 87 3.12 22.15 7.57
C GLY A 87 4.18 22.47 6.51
N ASN A 88 5.23 21.66 6.34
CA ASN A 88 6.29 21.87 5.35
C ASN A 88 6.58 20.61 4.49
N PRO A 89 6.18 20.58 3.21
CA PRO A 89 6.43 19.49 2.28
C PRO A 89 7.92 19.23 1.98
N GLU A 90 8.81 20.19 2.24
CA GLU A 90 10.26 20.02 2.00
C GLU A 90 10.93 19.12 3.05
N THR A 91 10.24 18.86 4.17
CA THR A 91 10.77 17.99 5.22
C THR A 91 10.73 16.53 4.78
N LYS A 92 11.72 16.06 4.02
CA LYS A 92 11.86 14.63 3.64
C LYS A 92 12.32 13.72 4.80
N GLY A 93 12.11 14.16 6.04
CA GLY A 93 12.50 13.47 7.26
C GLY A 93 11.73 12.17 7.50
N TYR A 94 12.12 11.43 8.54
CA TYR A 94 11.47 10.18 8.93
C TYR A 94 9.95 10.36 9.16
N LEU A 95 9.55 11.41 9.89
CA LEU A 95 8.14 11.66 10.23
C LEU A 95 7.27 11.92 9.00
N TYR A 96 7.76 12.71 8.04
CA TYR A 96 7.05 12.92 6.78
C TYR A 96 6.90 11.62 5.98
N ARG A 97 7.97 10.84 5.88
CA ARG A 97 7.94 9.53 5.22
C ARG A 97 7.01 8.52 5.89
N LEU A 98 6.82 8.61 7.20
CA LEU A 98 5.85 7.83 7.95
C LEU A 98 4.42 8.31 7.67
N PHE A 99 4.18 9.62 7.75
CA PHE A 99 2.85 10.22 7.63
C PHE A 99 2.27 10.07 6.21
N THR A 100 3.13 10.07 5.19
CA THR A 100 2.74 9.78 3.80
C THR A 100 2.23 8.35 3.57
N GLN A 101 2.44 7.42 4.51
CA GLN A 101 1.88 6.07 4.44
C GLN A 101 0.46 5.95 5.00
N ILE A 102 -0.09 7.02 5.58
CA ILE A 102 -1.34 7.00 6.33
C ILE A 102 -2.37 7.90 5.63
N ASP A 103 -3.30 7.29 4.92
CA ASP A 103 -4.43 7.96 4.28
C ASP A 103 -5.73 7.15 4.44
N ILE A 104 -6.87 7.78 4.15
CA ILE A 104 -8.19 7.18 4.32
C ILE A 104 -8.40 5.89 3.50
N PHE A 105 -7.87 5.82 2.28
CA PHE A 105 -7.98 4.64 1.42
C PHE A 105 -7.09 3.50 1.92
N THR A 106 -5.93 3.81 2.47
CA THR A 106 -5.08 2.83 3.16
C THR A 106 -5.81 2.21 4.36
N ILE A 107 -6.42 3.02 5.23
CA ILE A 107 -7.17 2.50 6.38
C ILE A 107 -8.37 1.66 5.91
N TRP A 108 -9.11 2.11 4.91
CA TRP A 108 -10.22 1.34 4.34
C TRP A 108 -9.76 0.00 3.74
N SER A 109 -8.64 -0.01 3.01
CA SER A 109 -8.03 -1.22 2.47
C SER A 109 -7.66 -2.22 3.57
N LEU A 110 -7.06 -1.75 4.67
CA LEU A 110 -6.69 -2.59 5.82
C LEU A 110 -7.92 -3.20 6.51
N ILE A 111 -9.01 -2.44 6.62
CA ILE A 111 -10.28 -2.96 7.16
C ILE A 111 -10.80 -4.09 6.28
N VAL A 112 -10.88 -3.89 4.97
CA VAL A 112 -11.36 -4.92 4.03
C VAL A 112 -10.45 -6.14 4.00
N LEU A 113 -9.13 -5.94 4.05
CA LEU A 113 -8.14 -7.00 4.17
C LEU A 113 -8.35 -7.83 5.45
N GLY A 114 -8.50 -7.19 6.60
CA GLY A 114 -8.75 -7.88 7.86
C GLY A 114 -10.07 -8.67 7.88
N ILE A 115 -11.13 -8.12 7.28
CA ILE A 115 -12.41 -8.84 7.10
C ILE A 115 -12.19 -10.08 6.23
N GLY A 116 -11.55 -9.93 5.07
CA GLY A 116 -11.30 -11.04 4.15
C GLY A 116 -10.41 -12.13 4.75
N LEU A 117 -9.38 -11.75 5.53
CA LEU A 117 -8.54 -12.70 6.26
C LEU A 117 -9.29 -13.40 7.39
N SER A 118 -10.19 -12.71 8.09
CA SER A 118 -11.06 -13.33 9.10
C SER A 118 -11.96 -14.41 8.49
N VAL A 119 -12.57 -14.13 7.35
CA VAL A 119 -13.47 -15.06 6.66
C VAL A 119 -12.69 -16.24 6.06
N THR A 120 -11.61 -15.96 5.31
CA THR A 120 -10.84 -17.02 4.63
C THR A 120 -10.00 -17.85 5.60
N GLY A 121 -9.47 -17.21 6.65
CA GLY A 121 -8.68 -17.83 7.70
C GLY A 121 -9.48 -18.48 8.82
N LYS A 122 -10.82 -18.33 8.81
CA LYS A 122 -11.75 -18.81 9.84
C LYS A 122 -11.34 -18.40 11.27
N VAL A 123 -10.89 -17.16 11.43
CA VAL A 123 -10.51 -16.58 12.72
C VAL A 123 -11.40 -15.41 13.09
N GLU A 124 -11.49 -15.16 14.39
CA GLU A 124 -12.17 -13.99 14.93
C GLU A 124 -11.64 -12.69 14.26
N ARG A 125 -12.56 -11.79 13.90
CA ARG A 125 -12.22 -10.51 13.24
C ARG A 125 -11.15 -9.72 13.99
N LYS A 126 -11.23 -9.68 15.32
CA LYS A 126 -10.26 -8.99 16.16
C LYS A 126 -8.83 -9.49 15.92
N LYS A 127 -8.65 -10.81 15.85
CA LYS A 127 -7.35 -11.46 15.60
C LYS A 127 -6.84 -11.20 14.18
N ALA A 128 -7.72 -11.25 13.19
CA ALA A 128 -7.35 -10.90 11.81
C ALA A 128 -6.90 -9.43 11.70
N TYR A 129 -7.58 -8.51 12.38
CA TYR A 129 -7.15 -7.11 12.45
C TYR A 129 -5.82 -6.94 13.17
N GLN A 130 -5.55 -7.68 14.24
CA GLN A 130 -4.25 -7.63 14.92
C GLN A 130 -3.10 -7.99 13.97
N VAL A 131 -3.24 -9.06 13.16
CA VAL A 131 -2.24 -9.42 12.15
C VAL A 131 -2.15 -8.36 11.06
N THR A 132 -3.30 -7.89 10.56
CA THR A 132 -3.38 -6.93 9.45
C THR A 132 -2.75 -5.58 9.81
N PHE A 133 -3.25 -4.96 10.87
CA PHE A 133 -2.75 -3.67 11.34
C PHE A 133 -1.37 -3.79 11.97
N GLY A 134 -1.04 -4.91 12.63
CA GLY A 134 0.28 -5.13 13.21
C GLY A 134 1.38 -5.20 12.15
N LEU A 135 1.17 -5.97 11.07
CA LEU A 135 2.11 -6.03 9.95
C LEU A 135 2.21 -4.71 9.19
N TRP A 136 1.09 -4.01 8.98
CA TRP A 136 1.11 -2.68 8.37
C TRP A 136 1.85 -1.66 9.26
N LEU A 137 1.62 -1.66 10.57
CA LEU A 137 2.30 -0.77 11.51
C LEU A 137 3.81 -1.03 11.48
N LEU A 138 4.23 -2.29 11.49
CA LEU A 138 5.64 -2.67 11.34
C LEU A 138 6.21 -2.16 10.00
N TYR A 139 5.48 -2.33 8.91
CA TYR A 139 5.89 -1.85 7.59
C TYR A 139 6.09 -0.32 7.57
N ILE A 140 5.14 0.48 8.06
CA ILE A 140 5.24 1.95 8.01
C ILE A 140 6.30 2.51 8.97
N LEU A 141 6.68 1.78 10.02
CA LEU A 141 7.76 2.16 10.92
C LEU A 141 9.15 1.82 10.33
N LEU A 142 9.26 0.70 9.61
CA LEU A 142 10.53 0.25 9.04
C LEU A 142 10.86 0.90 7.69
N ILE A 143 9.89 1.11 6.81
CA ILE A 143 10.12 1.64 5.46
C ILE A 143 10.83 2.99 5.46
N PRO A 144 10.46 3.96 6.32
CA PRO A 144 11.17 5.24 6.40
C PRO A 144 12.62 5.11 6.90
N LEU A 145 13.04 4.00 7.50
CA LEU A 145 14.45 3.79 7.87
C LEU A 145 15.30 3.38 6.67
N LEU A 146 14.68 2.81 5.63
CA LEU A 146 15.41 2.38 4.46
C LEU A 146 15.89 3.61 3.66
N PRO A 147 17.17 3.62 3.23
CA PRO A 147 17.75 4.74 2.50
C PRO A 147 17.32 4.79 1.02
N PHE A 148 16.31 4.02 0.61
CA PHE A 148 15.83 3.99 -0.77
C PHE A 148 15.25 5.36 -1.16
N ARG A 149 16.14 6.17 -1.74
CA ARG A 149 15.88 7.44 -2.42
C ARG A 149 14.72 7.31 -3.40
N ARG A 150 13.82 8.28 -3.35
CA ARG A 150 13.17 8.84 -4.53
C ARG A 150 13.22 10.36 -4.43
#